data_AF-A0A2T6DYN0-F1
#
_entry.id   AF-A0A2T6DYN0-F1
#
_cell.length_a   1.000
_cell.length_b   1.000
_cell.length_c   1.000
_cell.angle_alpha   90.00
_cell.angle_beta   90.00
_cell.angle_gamma   90.00
#
_symmetry.space_group_name_H-M   'P 1'
#
loop_
_entity.id
_entity.type
_entity.pdbx_description
1 polymer ?
#
loop_
_entity_poly.entity_id
_entity_poly.type
_entity_poly.pdbx_seq_one_letter_code
_entity_poly.pdbx_strand_id
1 'polypeptide(L)'
;MMLLLCANAQSQSIPSSLTPTVVVSTAAEPVAEGKFQPTWDSLRQYRVPEWFRDAKFGIWAHWGPQCQAEDGDWYARQMYSEGHEQYKSHLARYGHPSKSGFKDVI
;
A
#
# COMPACT_ATOMS: atom_id res chain seq x y z
N MET A 1 17.38 23.33 -28.00
CA MET A 1 15.93 23.41 -27.72
C MET A 1 15.30 22.12 -28.25
N MET A 2 15.21 21.10 -27.39
CA MET A 2 14.66 19.79 -27.74
C MET A 2 13.40 19.62 -26.88
N LEU A 3 12.23 19.78 -27.51
CA LEU A 3 10.95 19.50 -26.87
C LEU A 3 10.84 17.99 -26.64
N LEU A 4 10.90 17.57 -25.38
CA LEU A 4 10.39 16.25 -24.98
C LEU A 4 8.86 16.33 -24.97
N LEU A 5 8.22 15.60 -25.89
CA LEU A 5 6.79 15.33 -25.85
C LEU A 5 6.51 14.33 -24.72
N CYS A 6 5.94 14.80 -23.61
CA CYS A 6 5.35 13.93 -22.59
C CYS A 6 4.11 13.25 -23.18
N ALA A 7 4.16 11.94 -23.42
CA ALA A 7 3.00 11.16 -23.79
C ALA A 7 2.07 11.03 -22.56
N ASN A 8 0.84 11.54 -22.68
CA ASN A 8 -0.23 11.36 -21.70
C ASN A 8 -0.62 9.87 -21.64
N ALA A 9 -0.12 9.14 -20.65
CA ALA A 9 -0.61 7.81 -20.33
C ALA A 9 -2.00 7.94 -19.68
N GLN A 10 -3.06 7.81 -20.47
CA GLN A 10 -4.41 7.63 -19.96
C GLN A 10 -4.49 6.24 -19.32
N SER A 11 -4.75 6.14 -18.01
CA SER A 11 -4.99 4.85 -17.35
C SER A 11 -6.32 4.28 -17.89
N GLN A 12 -6.25 3.26 -18.74
CA GLN A 12 -7.45 2.55 -19.19
C GLN A 12 -8.08 1.81 -18.00
N SER A 13 -9.39 1.98 -17.82
CA SER A 13 -10.15 1.23 -16.83
C SER A 13 -10.13 -0.27 -17.15
N ILE A 14 -9.89 -1.10 -16.14
CA ILE A 14 -9.87 -2.55 -16.28
C ILE A 14 -11.27 -3.05 -16.74
N PRO A 15 -11.38 -3.77 -17.86
CA PRO A 15 -12.65 -4.29 -18.35
C PRO A 15 -13.29 -5.27 -17.35
N SER A 16 -14.60 -5.14 -17.12
CA SER A 16 -15.36 -6.05 -16.24
C SER A 16 -15.45 -7.49 -16.77
N SER A 17 -15.02 -7.73 -18.00
CA SER A 17 -14.97 -9.04 -18.65
C SER A 17 -13.63 -9.77 -18.51
N LEU A 18 -12.67 -9.21 -17.77
CA LEU A 18 -11.41 -9.91 -17.54
C LEU A 18 -11.61 -11.10 -16.60
N THR A 19 -11.22 -12.28 -17.06
CA THR A 19 -11.09 -13.47 -16.21
C THR A 19 -9.81 -13.34 -15.39
N PRO A 20 -9.86 -13.29 -14.04
CA PRO A 20 -8.67 -13.19 -13.22
C PRO A 20 -7.78 -14.44 -13.44
N THR A 21 -6.49 -14.21 -13.71
CA THR A 21 -5.51 -15.29 -13.90
C THR A 21 -5.19 -16.02 -12.59
N VAL A 22 -5.40 -15.36 -11.45
CA VAL A 22 -5.30 -15.95 -10.11
C VAL A 22 -6.72 -16.25 -9.62
N VAL A 23 -7.13 -17.51 -9.74
CA VAL A 23 -8.31 -18.01 -9.03
C VAL A 23 -7.89 -18.23 -7.58
N VAL A 24 -8.33 -17.35 -6.68
CA VAL A 24 -8.15 -17.56 -5.23
C VAL A 24 -8.92 -18.82 -4.86
N SER A 25 -8.20 -19.88 -4.47
CA SER A 25 -8.81 -21.13 -4.03
C SER A 25 -9.28 -20.97 -2.59
N THR A 26 -10.59 -20.89 -2.38
CA THR A 26 -11.20 -20.88 -1.04
C THR A 26 -11.23 -22.27 -0.39
N ALA A 27 -10.50 -23.25 -0.93
CA ALA A 27 -10.41 -24.59 -0.34
C ALA A 27 -9.52 -24.63 0.90
N ALA A 28 -8.42 -23.88 0.91
CA ALA A 28 -7.51 -23.78 2.06
C ALA A 28 -7.97 -22.74 3.09
N GLU A 29 -8.60 -21.65 2.61
CA GLU A 29 -9.17 -20.59 3.44
C GLU A 29 -10.62 -20.35 3.00
N PRO A 30 -11.57 -21.12 3.57
CA PRO A 30 -12.97 -20.96 3.22
C PRO A 30 -13.49 -19.59 3.63
N VAL A 31 -14.38 -19.03 2.82
CA VAL A 31 -15.09 -17.80 3.19
C VAL A 31 -15.87 -18.08 4.46
N ALA A 32 -15.71 -17.20 5.45
CA ALA A 32 -16.44 -17.30 6.70
C ALA A 32 -17.95 -17.33 6.42
N GLU A 33 -18.66 -18.24 7.08
CA GLU A 33 -20.12 -18.34 6.96
C GLU A 33 -20.78 -17.03 7.40
N GLY A 34 -21.81 -16.61 6.66
CA GLY A 34 -22.57 -15.42 7.03
C GLY A 34 -23.32 -14.78 5.87
N LYS A 35 -23.67 -13.51 6.07
CA LYS A 35 -24.48 -12.73 5.14
C LYS A 35 -23.80 -12.48 3.78
N PHE A 36 -22.48 -12.47 3.74
CA PHE A 36 -21.70 -12.13 2.55
C PHE A 36 -21.12 -13.37 1.89
N GLN A 37 -21.20 -13.39 0.56
CA GLN A 37 -20.54 -14.35 -0.32
C GLN A 37 -19.39 -13.62 -1.05
N PRO A 38 -18.36 -14.33 -1.57
CA PRO A 38 -17.21 -13.72 -2.24
C PRO A 38 -17.54 -13.27 -3.67
N THR A 39 -18.68 -12.60 -3.85
CA THR A 39 -19.16 -12.11 -5.14
C THR A 39 -19.53 -10.64 -5.04
N TRP A 40 -19.30 -9.90 -6.12
CA TRP A 40 -19.62 -8.47 -6.17
C TRP A 40 -21.10 -8.20 -5.86
N ASP A 41 -22.02 -9.01 -6.40
CA ASP A 41 -23.46 -8.89 -6.16
C ASP A 41 -23.79 -9.01 -4.68
N SER A 42 -23.16 -9.97 -3.98
CA SER A 42 -23.34 -10.12 -2.53
C SER A 42 -22.77 -8.92 -1.76
N LEU A 43 -21.57 -8.44 -2.10
CA LEU A 43 -20.92 -7.34 -1.36
C LEU A 43 -21.65 -5.99 -1.49
N ARG A 44 -22.37 -5.74 -2.60
CA ARG A 44 -23.16 -4.51 -2.80
C ARG A 44 -24.28 -4.31 -1.77
N GLN A 45 -24.66 -5.35 -1.04
CA GLN A 45 -25.66 -5.25 0.02
C GLN A 45 -25.13 -4.60 1.31
N TYR A 46 -23.81 -4.38 1.44
CA TYR A 46 -23.23 -3.71 2.61
C TYR A 46 -23.88 -2.34 2.84
N ARG A 47 -24.09 -2.01 4.11
CA ARG A 47 -24.57 -0.71 4.56
C ARG A 47 -23.63 -0.25 5.66
N VAL A 48 -23.05 0.94 5.49
CA VAL A 48 -22.24 1.58 6.53
C VAL A 48 -23.09 1.68 7.79
N PRO A 49 -22.62 1.21 8.96
CA PRO A 49 -23.40 1.26 10.19
C PRO A 49 -23.62 2.71 10.65
N GLU A 50 -24.73 2.97 11.34
CA GLU A 50 -25.12 4.32 11.79
C GLU A 50 -24.04 4.97 12.66
N TRP A 51 -23.50 4.24 13.64
CA TRP A 51 -22.46 4.75 14.52
C TRP A 51 -21.23 5.30 13.76
N PHE A 52 -20.84 4.65 12.66
CA PHE A 52 -19.69 5.08 11.86
C PHE A 52 -20.04 6.33 11.04
N ARG A 53 -21.29 6.42 10.56
CA ARG A 53 -21.78 7.65 9.93
C ARG A 53 -21.80 8.80 10.92
N ASP A 54 -22.14 8.54 12.18
CA ASP A 54 -22.30 9.56 13.21
C ASP A 54 -21.00 9.98 13.89
N ALA A 55 -19.95 9.17 13.83
CA ALA A 55 -18.67 9.47 14.49
C ALA A 55 -18.06 10.82 14.05
N LYS A 56 -18.18 11.20 12.76
CA LYS A 56 -17.70 12.42 12.07
C LYS A 56 -16.21 12.75 12.17
N PHE A 57 -15.51 12.33 13.22
CA PHE A 57 -14.10 12.58 13.49
C PHE A 57 -13.46 11.30 14.00
N GLY A 58 -12.29 10.99 13.45
CA GLY A 58 -11.49 9.84 13.86
C GLY A 58 -10.02 10.24 13.88
N ILE A 59 -9.28 9.63 14.80
CA ILE A 59 -7.82 9.76 14.89
C ILE A 59 -7.23 8.42 14.45
N TRP A 60 -6.23 8.49 13.58
CA TRP A 60 -5.42 7.35 13.18
C TRP A 60 -3.94 7.73 13.29
N ALA A 61 -3.11 6.74 13.60
CA ALA A 61 -1.67 6.89 13.69
C ALA A 61 -0.99 5.80 12.86
N HIS A 62 -0.04 6.21 12.02
CA HIS A 62 0.88 5.29 11.37
C HIS A 62 2.07 5.07 12.30
N TRP A 63 2.11 3.93 12.98
CA TRP A 63 3.18 3.59 13.91
C TRP A 63 3.68 2.17 13.69
N GLY A 64 4.98 2.02 13.58
CA GLY A 64 5.64 0.74 13.34
C GLY A 64 7.13 0.92 13.10
N PRO A 65 7.81 -0.12 12.57
CA PRO A 65 9.25 -0.08 12.36
C PRO A 65 9.72 1.09 11.47
N GLN A 66 8.85 1.59 10.57
CA GLN A 66 9.16 2.73 9.71
C GLN A 66 9.45 4.02 10.49
N CYS A 67 8.92 4.15 11.70
CA CYS A 67 9.12 5.32 12.54
C CYS A 67 10.52 5.38 13.16
N GLN A 68 11.27 4.27 13.20
CA GLN A 68 12.57 4.20 13.90
C GLN A 68 13.61 5.17 13.34
N ALA A 69 13.59 5.41 12.03
CA ALA A 69 14.49 6.37 11.43
C ALA A 69 14.02 7.82 11.62
N GLU A 70 12.77 8.04 12.04
CA GLU A 70 12.15 9.36 12.15
C GLU A 70 12.21 10.17 10.83
N ASP A 71 12.17 9.47 9.70
CA ASP A 71 12.44 10.02 8.37
C ASP A 71 11.36 9.63 7.36
N GLY A 72 10.10 9.84 7.74
CA GLY A 72 8.91 9.67 6.90
C GLY A 72 8.43 8.23 6.64
N ASP A 73 7.16 8.08 6.28
CA ASP A 73 6.43 6.80 6.19
C ASP A 73 6.86 5.89 5.01
N TRP A 74 7.84 6.33 4.23
CA TRP A 74 8.37 5.60 3.07
C TRP A 74 9.87 5.30 3.22
N TYR A 75 10.44 5.55 4.40
CA TYR A 75 11.87 5.39 4.66
C TYR A 75 12.38 4.00 4.24
N ALA A 76 11.69 2.94 4.66
CA ALA A 76 12.10 1.55 4.40
C ALA A 76 12.26 1.24 2.90
N ARG A 77 11.50 1.93 2.04
CA ARG A 77 11.63 1.84 0.59
C ARG A 77 12.72 2.77 0.08
N GLN A 78 12.65 4.05 0.45
CA GLN A 78 13.43 5.11 -0.17
C GLN A 78 14.89 5.12 0.29
N MET A 79 15.21 4.48 1.42
CA MET A 79 16.59 4.22 1.83
C MET A 79 17.36 3.32 0.85
N TYR A 80 16.68 2.67 -0.11
CA TYR A 80 17.29 1.90 -1.19
C TYR A 80 17.28 2.65 -2.54
N SER A 81 16.71 3.85 -2.62
CA SER A 81 16.67 4.66 -3.83
C SER A 81 17.85 5.63 -3.84
N GLU A 82 18.94 5.25 -4.51
CA GLU A 82 20.15 6.08 -4.58
C GLU A 82 19.84 7.52 -5.05
N GLY A 83 20.42 8.50 -4.35
CA GLY A 83 20.18 9.93 -4.60
C GLY A 83 18.95 10.52 -3.90
N HIS A 84 18.03 9.70 -3.37
CA HIS A 84 16.92 10.18 -2.55
C HIS A 84 17.42 10.71 -1.19
N GLU A 85 16.71 11.67 -0.59
CA GLU A 85 17.09 12.26 0.70
C GLU A 85 17.17 11.19 1.82
N GLN A 86 16.18 10.31 1.90
CA GLN A 86 16.18 9.17 2.83
C GLN A 86 17.35 8.18 2.58
N TYR A 87 17.80 8.00 1.34
CA TYR A 87 19.02 7.22 1.05
C TYR A 87 20.27 7.93 1.59
N LYS A 88 20.40 9.23 1.37
CA LYS A 88 21.52 10.03 1.90
C LYS A 88 21.54 10.03 3.44
N SER A 89 20.37 10.20 4.06
CA SER A 89 20.15 10.12 5.50
C SER A 89 20.57 8.75 6.04
N HIS A 90 20.14 7.67 5.38
CA HIS A 90 20.52 6.31 5.74
C HIS A 90 22.02 6.07 5.61
N LEU A 91 22.63 6.49 4.49
CA LEU A 91 24.07 6.42 4.28
C LEU A 91 24.85 7.12 5.40
N ALA A 92 24.42 8.31 5.80
CA ALA A 92 25.10 9.10 6.81
C ALA A 92 25.00 8.49 8.23
N ARG A 93 23.88 7.83 8.54
CA ARG A 93 23.59 7.32 9.89
C ARG A 93 23.97 5.86 10.09
N TYR A 94 23.73 5.02 9.08
CA TYR A 94 23.76 3.56 9.19
C TYR A 94 24.70 2.91 8.17
N GLY A 95 25.11 3.66 7.13
CA GLY A 95 26.01 3.18 6.08
C GLY A 95 25.26 2.68 4.84
N HIS A 96 25.96 1.96 3.95
CA HIS A 96 25.36 1.53 2.69
C HIS A 96 24.19 0.55 2.92
N PRO A 97 23.02 0.74 2.29
CA PRO A 97 21.83 -0.07 2.53
C PRO A 97 21.98 -1.56 2.16
N SER A 98 23.01 -1.91 1.38
CA SER A 98 23.38 -3.31 1.10
C SER A 98 24.15 -4.01 2.24
N LYS A 99 24.54 -3.26 3.27
CA LYS A 99 25.29 -3.73 4.44
C LYS A 99 24.50 -3.54 5.74
N SER A 100 23.85 -2.40 5.89
CA SER A 100 22.88 -2.13 6.96
C SER A 100 21.53 -1.91 6.30
N GLY A 101 20.65 -2.89 6.36
CA GLY A 101 19.32 -2.79 5.75
C GLY A 101 18.29 -2.24 6.72
N PHE A 102 17.05 -2.04 6.24
CA PHE A 102 15.96 -1.57 7.09
C PHE A 102 15.74 -2.45 8.33
N LYS A 103 15.93 -3.77 8.18
CA LYS A 103 15.85 -4.74 9.29
C LYS A 103 16.86 -4.52 10.41
N ASP A 104 17.95 -3.79 10.13
CA ASP A 104 19.05 -3.54 11.06
C ASP A 104 18.87 -2.17 11.78
N VAL A 105 17.84 -1.41 11.42
CA VAL A 105 17.44 -0.13 12.02
C VAL A 105 16.30 -0.31 13.04
N ILE A 106 15.73 -1.52 13.14
CA ILE A 106 14.53 -1.85 13.94
C ILE A 106 14.89 -2.75 15.13
#